data_AF-A0A9D5YNP8-F1
#
_entry.id   AF-A0A9D5YNP8-F1
#
_cell.length_a   1.000
_cell.length_b   1.000
_cell.length_c   1.000
_cell.angle_alpha   90.00
_cell.angle_beta   90.00
_cell.angle_gamma   90.00
#
_symmetry.space_group_name_H-M   'P 1'
#
loop_
_entity.id
_entity.type
_entity.pdbx_description
1 polymer ?
#
loop_
_entity_poly.entity_id
_entity_poly.type
_entity_poly.pdbx_seq_one_letter_code
_entity_poly.pdbx_strand_id
1 'polypeptide(L)' 'MNRKNFEMYDTELDYFFLVKVWQNGEEFYAYNQRTLVRDETFAKRFETRRSARRCIALSKFESYEIIKKKREHQ' A
#
# COMPACT_ATOMS: atom_id res chain seq x y z
N MET A 1 -4.27 23.23 -33.60
CA MET A 1 -4.47 21.83 -33.19
C MET A 1 -3.12 21.14 -33.14
N ASN A 2 -2.55 20.95 -31.94
CA ASN A 2 -1.36 20.13 -31.74
C ASN A 2 -1.72 19.04 -30.74
N ARG A 3 -2.00 17.84 -31.26
CA ARG A 3 -2.14 16.60 -30.47
C ARG A 3 -0.75 16.24 -29.95
N LYS A 4 -0.32 16.90 -28.88
CA LYS A 4 0.82 16.44 -28.10
C LYS A 4 0.39 15.16 -27.38
N ASN A 5 0.92 14.04 -27.86
CA ASN A 5 1.20 12.79 -27.14
C ASN A 5 0.59 12.73 -25.74
N PHE A 6 -0.67 12.32 -25.67
CA PHE A 6 -1.32 11.88 -24.43
C PHE A 6 -1.04 10.38 -24.25
N GLU A 7 0.22 9.99 -24.36
CA GLU A 7 0.65 8.63 -24.03
C GLU A 7 0.79 8.52 -22.52
N MET A 8 -0.19 7.84 -21.93
CA MET A 8 -0.07 7.03 -20.73
C MET A 8 0.71 7.67 -19.56
N TYR A 9 0.09 8.66 -18.92
CA TYR A 9 0.11 8.59 -17.47
C TYR A 9 -0.88 7.47 -17.10
N ASP A 10 -0.40 6.23 -17.02
CA ASP A 10 -0.86 5.28 -15.99
C ASP A 10 -0.57 5.99 -14.67
N THR A 11 -1.42 6.97 -14.35
CA THR A 11 -1.27 7.85 -13.21
C THR A 11 -1.19 6.97 -11.98
N GLU A 12 -0.37 7.34 -11.02
CA GLU A 12 -0.26 6.71 -9.70
C GLU A 12 -1.61 6.55 -8.95
N LEU A 13 -2.72 7.06 -9.52
CA LEU A 13 -4.10 6.88 -9.10
C LEU A 13 -4.63 5.44 -9.28
N ASP A 14 -4.18 4.67 -10.27
CA ASP A 14 -4.74 3.33 -10.55
C ASP A 14 -4.25 2.25 -9.60
N TYR A 15 -3.30 2.58 -8.71
CA TYR A 15 -2.70 1.64 -7.79
C TYR A 15 -2.77 2.16 -6.36
N PHE A 16 -2.69 1.23 -5.42
CA PHE A 16 -2.44 1.51 -4.02
C PHE A 16 -1.43 0.51 -3.48
N PHE A 17 -0.88 0.84 -2.33
CA PHE A 17 0.08 0.00 -1.62
C PHE A 17 -0.54 -0.49 -0.31
N LEU A 18 -0.27 -1.74 0.03
CA LEU A 18 -0.56 -2.31 1.35
C LEU A 18 0.76 -2.66 2.03
N VAL A 19 0.76 -2.67 3.36
CA VAL A 19 1.89 -3.15 4.15
C VAL A 19 1.46 -4.46 4.80
N LYS A 20 2.01 -5.56 4.32
CA LYS A 20 1.89 -6.87 4.91
C LYS A 20 2.97 -7.04 5.96
N VAL A 21 2.63 -7.62 7.11
CA VAL A 21 3.49 -7.71 8.29
C VAL A 21 3.42 -9.13 8.82
N TRP A 22 4.56 -9.71 9.17
CA TRP A 22 4.58 -10.94 9.98
C TRP A 22 5.11 -10.61 11.37
N GLN A 23 4.33 -10.96 12.39
CA GLN A 23 4.66 -10.78 13.80
C GLN A 23 4.23 -12.00 14.59
N ASN A 24 5.10 -12.48 15.49
CA ASN A 24 4.83 -13.65 16.33
C ASN A 24 4.42 -14.91 15.52
N GLY A 25 4.96 -15.06 14.31
CA GLY A 25 4.62 -16.17 13.41
C GLY A 25 3.27 -16.06 12.71
N GLU A 26 2.52 -14.97 12.90
CA GLU A 26 1.24 -14.72 12.23
C GLU A 26 1.35 -13.62 11.18
N GLU A 27 0.47 -13.71 10.16
CA GLU A 27 0.36 -12.75 9.07
C GLU A 27 -0.71 -11.68 9.38
N PHE A 28 -0.37 -10.41 9.10
CA PHE A 28 -1.23 -9.26 9.25
C PHE A 28 -1.03 -8.23 8.13
N TYR A 29 -1.90 -7.22 8.11
CA TYR A 29 -1.78 -6.03 7.31
C TYR A 29 -1.83 -4.78 8.21
N ALA A 30 -1.07 -3.74 7.85
CA ALA A 30 -1.08 -2.50 8.61
C ALA A 30 -2.35 -1.69 8.33
N TYR A 31 -3.10 -1.36 9.38
CA TYR A 31 -4.14 -0.33 9.35
C TYR A 31 -3.56 1.05 9.68
N ASN A 32 -2.59 1.10 10.59
CA ASN A 32 -1.76 2.28 10.85
C ASN A 32 -0.42 1.83 11.45
N GLN A 33 0.41 2.76 11.92
CA GLN A 33 1.73 2.45 12.50
C GLN A 33 1.70 1.63 13.81
N ARG A 34 0.54 1.45 14.44
CA ARG A 34 0.36 0.74 15.71
C ARG A 34 -0.71 -0.35 15.68
N THR A 35 -1.56 -0.35 14.66
CA THR A 35 -2.70 -1.27 14.54
C THR A 35 -2.51 -2.16 13.31
N LEU A 36 -2.62 -3.46 13.55
CA LEU A 36 -2.59 -4.51 12.55
C LEU A 36 -3.98 -5.15 12.44
N VAL A 37 -4.35 -5.59 11.23
CA VAL A 37 -5.59 -6.31 10.93
C VAL A 37 -5.27 -7.60 10.18
N ARG A 38 -6.04 -8.66 10.41
CA ARG A 38 -5.84 -9.95 9.71
C ARG A 38 -6.41 -9.94 8.29
N ASP A 39 -7.52 -9.24 8.11
CA ASP A 39 -8.21 -9.15 6.83
C ASP A 39 -7.69 -7.95 6.02
N GLU A 40 -7.26 -8.25 4.79
CA GLU A 40 -6.73 -7.29 3.83
C GLU A 40 -7.73 -6.19 3.47
N THR A 41 -9.04 -6.47 3.48
CA THR A 41 -10.07 -5.49 3.11
C THR A 41 -10.09 -4.29 4.06
N PHE A 42 -9.72 -4.50 5.32
CA PHE A 42 -9.58 -3.45 6.32
C PHE A 42 -8.19 -2.81 6.33
N ALA A 43 -7.23 -3.32 5.56
CA ALA A 43 -5.88 -2.77 5.52
C ALA A 43 -5.87 -1.34 5.00
N LYS A 44 -4.92 -0.53 5.48
CA LYS A 44 -4.75 0.82 4.98
C LYS A 44 -4.21 0.81 3.57
N ARG A 45 -4.96 1.42 2.66
CA ARG A 45 -4.54 1.70 1.28
C ARG A 45 -3.66 2.94 1.27
N PHE A 46 -2.38 2.75 1.02
CA PHE A 46 -1.42 3.83 0.88
C PHE A 46 -1.37 4.27 -0.57
N GLU A 47 -1.63 5.55 -0.83
CA GLU A 47 -1.59 6.12 -2.19
C GLU A 47 -0.20 6.07 -2.82
N THR A 48 0.87 6.08 -2.01
CA THR A 48 2.24 6.06 -2.51
C THR A 48 3.10 5.06 -1.76
N ARG A 49 4.11 4.52 -2.44
CA ARG A 49 5.11 3.65 -1.79
C ARG A 49 5.83 4.38 -0.65
N ARG A 50 6.04 5.70 -0.78
CA ARG A 50 6.68 6.53 0.23
C ARG A 50 5.88 6.59 1.54
N SER A 51 4.55 6.73 1.46
CA SER A 51 3.71 6.75 2.67
C SER A 51 3.65 5.38 3.35
N ALA A 52 3.63 4.29 2.58
CA ALA A 52 3.76 2.92 3.11
C ALA A 52 5.09 2.72 3.86
N ARG A 53 6.22 3.14 3.27
CA ARG A 53 7.54 3.09 3.93
C ARG A 53 7.59 3.92 5.21
N ARG A 54 6.95 5.10 5.21
CA ARG A 54 6.86 5.94 6.41
C ARG A 54 6.07 5.26 7.53
N CYS A 55 4.99 4.54 7.21
CA CYS A 55 4.27 3.74 8.19
C CYS A 55 5.20 2.73 8.86
N ILE A 56 5.92 1.95 8.06
CA ILE A 56 6.86 0.93 8.55
C ILE A 56 7.96 1.55 9.42
N ALA A 57 8.55 2.68 9.00
CA ALA A 57 9.62 3.34 9.74
C ALA A 57 9.18 3.89 11.11
N LEU A 58 7.89 4.17 11.28
CA LEU A 58 7.29 4.60 12.55
C LEU A 58 6.84 3.41 13.42
N SER A 59 6.86 2.20 12.87
CA SER A 59 6.48 0.95 13.52
C SER A 59 7.71 0.15 13.94
N LYS A 60 7.48 -0.88 14.77
CA LYS A 60 8.50 -1.88 15.15
C LYS A 60 8.09 -3.26 14.66
N PHE A 61 7.84 -3.38 13.36
CA PHE A 61 7.48 -4.66 12.73
C PHE A 61 8.71 -5.56 12.63
N GLU A 62 8.56 -6.85 12.93
CA GLU A 62 9.66 -7.84 12.86
C GLU A 62 10.07 -8.09 11.40
N SER A 63 9.08 -8.25 10.53
CA SER A 63 9.26 -8.37 9.09
C SER A 63 8.04 -7.83 8.35
N TYR A 64 8.25 -7.34 7.13
CA TYR A 64 7.20 -6.68 6.36
C TYR A 64 7.45 -6.78 4.85
N GLU A 65 6.37 -6.64 4.08
CA GLU A 65 6.37 -6.52 2.63
C GLU A 65 5.43 -5.39 2.20
N ILE A 66 5.84 -4.60 1.20
CA ILE A 66 4.96 -3.59 0.59
C ILE A 66 4.39 -4.17 -0.71
N ILE A 67 3.09 -4.42 -0.71
CA ILE A 67 2.36 -4.99 -1.85
C ILE A 67 1.78 -3.83 -2.67
N LYS A 68 2.00 -3.84 -3.99
CA LYS A 68 1.33 -2.91 -4.93
C LYS A 68 0.12 -3.61 -5.54
N LYS A 69 -1.07 -3.03 -5.41
CA LYS A 69 -2.33 -3.55 -5.99
C LYS A 69 -2.97 -2.54 -6.91
N LYS A 70 -3.60 -3.01 -7.98
CA LYS A 70 -4.41 -2.18 -8.89
C LYS A 70 -5.76 -1.91 -8.22
N ARG A 71 -6.30 -0.71 -8.36
CA ARG A 71 -7.67 -0.38 -7.99
C ARG A 71 -8.60 -1.05 -8.98
N GLU A 72 -9.55 -1.81 -8.46
CA GLU A 72 -10.69 -2.23 -9.26
C GLU A 72 -11.65 -1.04 -9.34
N HIS A 73 -11.77 -0.44 -10.52
CA HIS A 73 -12.83 0.50 -10.81
C HIS A 73 -14.07 -0.35 -11.12
N GLN A 74 -15.01 -0.41 -10.17
CA GLN A 74 -16.34 -0.96 -10.42
C GLN A 74 -17.17 0.02 -11.26
#